data_AF-A0A0R1VQ94-F1
#
_entry.id   AF-A0A0R1VQ94-F1
#
_cell.length_a   1.000
_cell.length_b   1.000
_cell.length_c   1.000
_cell.angle_alpha   90.00
_cell.angle_beta   90.00
_cell.angle_gamma   90.00
#
_symmetry.space_group_name_H-M   'P 1'
#
loop_
_entity.id
_entity.type
_entity.pdbx_description
1 polymer ?
#
loop_
_entity_poly.entity_id
_entity_poly.type
_entity_poly.pdbx_seq_one_letter_code
_entity_poly.pdbx_strand_id
1 'polypeptide(L)'
;MDDWITPAFRFEEAYTGMQTKVKMAKPIVLAYFTYRGQLFKVELVGNISKKNGQNDKYVNYKNDSWILIEGENSISSEQAIFFATELRKMFSVVLARPLNTTQLSKKGIDRITHQSLTEDLYFLEMRFKNNKDKLLIYEMFQEKRDIQLNNLIPNWFNKGENFELLIQDYLLTISYNETVQNKLINLTEGIEAYYRDKDENLHQKLEDMLNSLPEYIQDTLEKNVGDLDTWLSEIKDTRVYIAHGDRKEHVIDDFMELSRDVDTLQYLTQYFILQELGMKIEGKERVKINLNSFFNTEEI
;
A
#
# COMPACT_ATOMS: atom_id res chain seq x y z
N MET A 1 -30.09 -1.30 -31.00
CA MET A 1 -28.78 -0.64 -30.75
C MET A 1 -28.24 -1.03 -29.38
N ASP A 2 -28.46 -2.29 -29.02
CA ASP A 2 -27.44 -3.31 -28.78
C ASP A 2 -25.98 -2.84 -28.79
N ASP A 3 -25.32 -2.95 -27.63
CA ASP A 3 -24.06 -3.70 -27.48
C ASP A 3 -23.57 -3.64 -26.01
N TRP A 4 -24.31 -4.23 -25.07
CA TRP A 4 -23.76 -4.56 -23.76
C TRP A 4 -24.11 -6.01 -23.42
N ILE A 5 -23.05 -6.82 -23.31
CA ILE A 5 -22.96 -8.24 -22.92
C ILE A 5 -23.14 -9.25 -24.08
N THR A 6 -22.02 -9.65 -24.69
CA THR A 6 -21.82 -11.04 -25.19
C THR A 6 -20.42 -11.53 -24.79
N PRO A 7 -20.28 -12.68 -24.10
CA PRO A 7 -18.99 -13.27 -23.74
C PRO A 7 -18.55 -14.37 -24.72
N ALA A 8 -17.36 -14.21 -25.30
CA ALA A 8 -16.42 -15.18 -25.91
C ALA A 8 -15.39 -14.28 -26.68
N PHE A 9 -14.10 -14.57 -26.86
CA PHE A 9 -13.52 -15.60 -27.73
C PHE A 9 -12.00 -15.72 -27.50
N ARG A 10 -11.43 -16.84 -27.95
CA ARG A 10 -10.00 -17.22 -28.15
C ARG A 10 -9.40 -16.53 -29.41
N PHE A 11 -8.10 -16.51 -29.80
CA PHE A 11 -6.74 -16.87 -29.34
C PHE A 11 -5.71 -16.21 -30.33
N GLU A 12 -4.41 -16.29 -30.02
CA GLU A 12 -3.22 -16.31 -30.92
C GLU A 12 -2.62 -15.04 -31.56
N GLU A 13 -1.30 -15.14 -31.78
CA GLU A 13 -0.32 -14.11 -32.16
C GLU A 13 -0.37 -13.72 -33.65
N ALA A 14 -0.06 -12.45 -33.96
CA ALA A 14 0.63 -12.07 -35.19
C ALA A 14 1.32 -10.71 -35.02
N TYR A 15 2.59 -10.66 -35.46
CA TYR A 15 3.39 -9.44 -35.61
C TYR A 15 3.09 -8.73 -36.95
N THR A 16 3.46 -7.44 -36.98
CA THR A 16 3.50 -6.48 -38.11
C THR A 16 2.18 -5.82 -38.50
N GLY A 17 2.10 -4.50 -38.26
CA GLY A 17 0.95 -3.65 -38.57
C GLY A 17 0.30 -3.11 -37.30
N MET A 18 0.70 -1.91 -36.88
CA MET A 18 0.25 -1.21 -35.67
C MET A 18 -1.29 -1.14 -35.57
N GLN A 19 -1.88 -1.99 -34.74
CA GLN A 19 -3.25 -1.83 -34.26
C GLN A 19 -3.34 -2.08 -32.75
N THR A 20 -4.15 -1.22 -32.13
CA THR A 20 -4.54 -1.10 -30.73
C THR A 20 -4.85 -2.45 -30.06
N LYS A 21 -4.21 -2.75 -28.93
CA LYS A 21 -4.63 -3.84 -28.03
C LYS A 21 -5.42 -3.25 -26.85
N VAL A 22 -6.75 -3.35 -26.92
CA VAL A 22 -7.63 -3.20 -25.74
C VAL A 22 -7.75 -4.61 -25.14
N LYS A 23 -7.06 -4.88 -24.02
CA LYS A 23 -7.30 -6.09 -23.23
C LYS A 23 -8.56 -5.84 -22.42
N MET A 24 -9.67 -6.48 -22.79
CA MET A 24 -10.79 -6.61 -21.87
C MET A 24 -10.49 -7.81 -20.97
N ALA A 25 -10.20 -7.60 -19.68
CA ALA A 25 -9.99 -8.68 -18.74
C ALA A 25 -11.34 -9.08 -18.12
N LYS A 26 -11.64 -10.39 -18.06
CA LYS A 26 -12.68 -10.88 -17.14
C LYS A 26 -12.33 -10.38 -15.73
N PRO A 27 -13.35 -10.09 -14.88
CA PRO A 27 -13.09 -9.77 -13.47
C PRO A 27 -12.07 -10.74 -12.88
N ILE A 28 -11.01 -10.19 -12.30
CA ILE A 28 -9.94 -10.98 -11.70
C ILE A 28 -10.23 -11.04 -10.21
N VAL A 29 -10.49 -12.24 -9.71
CA VAL A 29 -10.61 -12.44 -8.26
C VAL A 29 -9.25 -12.16 -7.60
N LEU A 30 -9.25 -11.16 -6.73
CA LEU A 30 -8.08 -10.73 -5.97
C LEU A 30 -7.99 -11.48 -4.64
N ALA A 31 -9.11 -11.57 -3.91
CA ALA A 31 -9.15 -12.18 -2.58
C ALA A 31 -10.58 -12.58 -2.17
N TYR A 32 -10.65 -13.38 -1.11
CA TYR A 32 -11.85 -13.59 -0.31
C TYR A 32 -11.51 -13.26 1.14
N PHE A 33 -12.46 -12.69 1.88
CA PHE A 33 -12.30 -12.44 3.31
C PHE A 33 -13.63 -12.62 4.05
N THR A 34 -13.56 -12.91 5.34
CA THR A 34 -14.73 -12.96 6.21
C THR A 34 -14.73 -11.73 7.11
N TYR A 35 -15.88 -11.06 7.24
CA TYR A 35 -16.04 -9.96 8.19
C TYR A 35 -17.39 -10.12 8.90
N ARG A 36 -17.36 -10.15 10.24
CA ARG A 36 -18.54 -10.37 11.11
C ARG A 36 -19.39 -11.59 10.68
N GLY A 37 -18.74 -12.68 10.28
CA GLY A 37 -19.39 -13.94 9.91
C GLY A 37 -19.96 -13.99 8.50
N GLN A 38 -19.79 -12.95 7.68
CA GLN A 38 -20.19 -12.94 6.27
C GLN A 38 -18.96 -13.05 5.36
N LEU A 39 -19.06 -13.85 4.29
CA LEU A 39 -18.03 -13.95 3.26
C LEU A 39 -18.17 -12.82 2.24
N PHE A 40 -17.01 -12.27 1.86
CA PHE A 40 -16.86 -11.24 0.85
C PHE A 40 -15.85 -11.68 -0.21
N LYS A 41 -16.14 -11.33 -1.46
CA LYS A 41 -15.31 -11.55 -2.63
C LYS A 41 -14.81 -10.20 -3.12
N VAL A 42 -13.50 -10.10 -3.38
CA VAL A 42 -12.88 -8.89 -3.92
C VAL A 42 -12.37 -9.15 -5.33
N GLU A 43 -12.80 -8.32 -6.28
CA GLU A 43 -12.46 -8.45 -7.69
C GLU A 43 -11.91 -7.15 -8.26
N LEU A 44 -10.93 -7.27 -9.17
CA LEU A 44 -10.56 -6.20 -10.09
C LEU A 44 -11.48 -6.28 -11.30
N VAL A 45 -12.26 -5.23 -11.53
CA VAL A 45 -13.20 -5.10 -12.65
C VAL A 45 -12.74 -3.95 -13.54
N GLY A 46 -12.98 -4.05 -14.84
CA GLY A 46 -12.62 -2.99 -15.80
C GLY A 46 -11.28 -3.22 -16.49
N ASN A 47 -10.86 -2.24 -17.30
CA ASN A 47 -9.78 -2.42 -18.27
C ASN A 47 -8.84 -1.21 -18.37
N ILE A 48 -7.58 -1.48 -18.68
CA ILE A 48 -6.67 -0.46 -19.23
C ILE A 48 -6.61 -0.57 -20.74
N SER A 49 -6.81 0.58 -21.40
CA SER A 49 -6.52 0.75 -22.81
C SER A 49 -5.30 1.63 -23.00
N LYS A 50 -4.43 1.21 -23.92
CA LYS A 50 -3.25 1.96 -24.36
C LYS A 50 -3.53 2.54 -25.74
N LYS A 51 -3.38 3.85 -25.90
CA LYS A 51 -3.42 4.54 -27.19
C LYS A 51 -2.04 5.16 -27.44
N ASN A 52 -1.41 4.77 -28.54
CA ASN A 52 -0.24 5.50 -29.01
C ASN A 52 -0.71 6.81 -29.65
N GLY A 53 -0.10 7.92 -29.26
CA GLY A 53 -0.28 9.24 -29.87
C GLY A 53 0.46 9.35 -31.20
N GLN A 54 0.29 10.47 -31.89
CA GLN A 54 0.99 10.72 -33.15
C GLN A 54 2.52 10.64 -32.93
N ASN A 55 3.19 9.83 -33.77
CA ASN A 55 4.63 9.58 -33.86
C ASN A 55 5.27 8.67 -32.79
N ASP A 56 4.54 7.75 -32.15
CA ASP A 56 5.04 6.78 -31.14
C ASP A 56 5.74 7.39 -29.91
N LYS A 57 5.89 8.72 -29.85
CA LYS A 57 6.56 9.47 -28.78
C LYS A 57 5.70 9.65 -27.54
N TYR A 58 4.38 9.48 -27.67
CA TYR A 58 3.44 9.68 -26.58
C TYR A 58 2.55 8.46 -26.44
N VAL A 59 2.54 7.82 -25.27
CA VAL A 59 1.58 6.76 -24.96
C VAL A 59 0.56 7.31 -23.99
N ASN A 60 -0.70 7.36 -24.40
CA ASN A 60 -1.83 7.72 -23.56
C ASN A 60 -2.46 6.44 -22.99
N TYR A 61 -2.55 6.36 -21.67
CA TYR A 61 -3.24 5.28 -20.97
C TYR A 61 -4.60 5.78 -20.48
N LYS A 62 -5.65 4.99 -20.69
CA LYS A 62 -6.95 5.18 -20.05
C LYS A 62 -7.20 3.97 -19.15
N ASN A 63 -7.31 4.22 -17.85
CA ASN A 63 -7.64 3.20 -16.85
C ASN A 63 -9.09 3.37 -16.41
N ASP A 64 -9.94 2.43 -16.81
CA ASP A 64 -11.33 2.33 -16.39
C ASP A 64 -11.53 1.13 -15.44
N SER A 65 -10.53 0.83 -14.60
CA SER A 65 -10.57 -0.31 -13.67
C SER A 65 -10.91 0.14 -12.25
N TRP A 66 -11.66 -0.69 -11.52
CA TRP A 66 -12.05 -0.47 -10.12
C TRP A 66 -12.04 -1.78 -9.33
N ILE A 67 -12.00 -1.66 -8.01
CA ILE A 67 -12.12 -2.80 -7.09
C ILE A 67 -13.59 -2.93 -6.71
N LEU A 68 -14.14 -4.13 -6.88
CA LEU A 68 -15.49 -4.49 -6.49
C LEU A 68 -15.42 -5.42 -5.27
N ILE A 69 -16.21 -5.12 -4.24
CA ILE A 69 -16.42 -5.99 -3.09
C ILE A 69 -17.87 -6.44 -3.10
N GLU A 70 -18.07 -7.75 -3.20
CA GLU A 70 -19.39 -8.37 -3.15
C GLU A 70 -19.50 -9.23 -1.90
N GLY A 71 -20.58 -9.05 -1.14
CA GLY A 71 -20.92 -9.90 -0.01
C GLY A 71 -21.96 -10.94 -0.43
N GLU A 72 -22.01 -12.08 0.28
CA GLU A 72 -23.07 -13.08 0.06
C GLU A 72 -24.48 -12.50 0.28
N ASN A 73 -24.60 -11.50 1.17
CA ASN A 73 -25.81 -10.74 1.44
C ASN A 73 -25.64 -9.27 1.07
N SER A 74 -26.75 -8.53 1.06
CA SER A 74 -26.74 -7.07 0.87
C SER A 74 -25.81 -6.37 1.85
N ILE A 75 -25.00 -5.45 1.34
CA ILE A 75 -24.08 -4.62 2.13
C ILE A 75 -24.78 -3.30 2.46
N SER A 76 -24.76 -2.88 3.72
CA SER A 76 -25.27 -1.55 4.10
C SER A 76 -24.33 -0.44 3.64
N SER A 77 -24.84 0.80 3.47
CA SER A 77 -23.98 1.95 3.14
C SER A 77 -22.87 2.16 4.17
N GLU A 78 -23.14 1.93 5.46
CA GLU A 78 -22.12 2.02 6.53
C GLU A 78 -21.00 0.98 6.35
N GLN A 79 -21.35 -0.27 6.03
CA GLN A 79 -20.36 -1.31 5.74
C GLN A 79 -19.56 -0.99 4.48
N ALA A 80 -20.19 -0.44 3.44
CA ALA A 80 -19.51 -0.02 2.23
C ALA A 80 -18.49 1.11 2.51
N ILE A 81 -18.87 2.13 3.29
CA ILE A 81 -17.96 3.20 3.74
C ILE A 81 -16.78 2.62 4.52
N PHE A 82 -17.07 1.72 5.45
CA PHE A 82 -16.05 1.05 6.25
C PHE A 82 -15.05 0.29 5.37
N PHE A 83 -15.52 -0.57 4.46
CA PHE A 83 -14.63 -1.33 3.58
C PHE A 83 -13.82 -0.44 2.63
N ALA A 84 -14.42 0.61 2.08
CA ALA A 84 -13.70 1.59 1.26
C ALA A 84 -12.61 2.30 2.06
N THR A 85 -12.91 2.68 3.31
CA THR A 85 -11.96 3.34 4.21
C THR A 85 -10.80 2.41 4.58
N GLU A 86 -11.09 1.15 4.90
CA GLU A 86 -10.06 0.16 5.26
C GLU A 86 -9.19 -0.23 4.06
N LEU A 87 -9.77 -0.45 2.89
CA LEU A 87 -8.97 -0.69 1.67
C LEU A 87 -8.09 0.52 1.32
N ARG A 88 -8.59 1.75 1.50
CA ARG A 88 -7.80 2.97 1.31
C ARG A 88 -6.57 2.97 2.21
N LYS A 89 -6.75 2.69 3.51
CA LYS A 89 -5.64 2.58 4.47
C LYS A 89 -4.65 1.49 4.05
N MET A 90 -5.14 0.30 3.72
CA MET A 90 -4.30 -0.82 3.27
C MET A 90 -3.46 -0.45 2.05
N PHE A 91 -4.07 0.14 1.02
CA PHE A 91 -3.36 0.56 -0.17
C PHE A 91 -2.41 1.74 0.10
N SER A 92 -2.73 2.61 1.05
CA SER A 92 -1.79 3.63 1.50
C SER A 92 -0.53 3.03 2.12
N VAL A 93 -0.66 1.97 2.93
CA VAL A 93 0.48 1.20 3.43
C VAL A 93 1.26 0.57 2.28
N VAL A 94 0.59 -0.16 1.39
CA VAL A 94 1.24 -0.85 0.26
C VAL A 94 2.02 0.11 -0.64
N LEU A 95 1.50 1.32 -0.86
CA LEU A 95 2.12 2.31 -1.74
C LEU A 95 3.03 3.32 -1.02
N ALA A 96 3.14 3.24 0.31
CA ALA A 96 3.79 4.23 1.18
C ALA A 96 3.36 5.68 0.88
N ARG A 97 2.06 5.89 0.63
CA ARG A 97 1.52 7.22 0.27
C ARG A 97 0.04 7.36 0.57
N PRO A 98 -0.44 8.58 0.87
CA PRO A 98 -1.82 8.80 1.21
C PRO A 98 -2.72 8.63 -0.01
N LEU A 99 -3.84 7.93 0.20
CA LEU A 99 -4.91 7.77 -0.76
C LEU A 99 -6.18 8.44 -0.25
N ASN A 100 -6.96 8.98 -1.18
CA ASN A 100 -8.27 9.53 -0.88
C ASN A 100 -9.36 8.62 -1.42
N THR A 101 -10.54 8.67 -0.82
CA THR A 101 -11.74 8.00 -1.31
C THR A 101 -12.79 9.04 -1.66
N THR A 102 -13.33 8.97 -2.87
CA THR A 102 -14.43 9.81 -3.32
C THR A 102 -15.69 8.98 -3.43
N GLN A 103 -16.76 9.39 -2.75
CA GLN A 103 -18.08 8.77 -2.86
C GLN A 103 -18.88 9.40 -4.01
N LEU A 104 -19.43 8.55 -4.88
CA LEU A 104 -20.43 8.92 -5.87
C LEU A 104 -21.69 8.10 -5.63
N SER A 105 -22.78 8.76 -5.27
CA SER A 105 -24.09 8.13 -5.15
C SER A 105 -24.80 8.15 -6.49
N LYS A 106 -25.07 6.96 -7.03
CA LYS A 106 -25.90 6.76 -8.21
C LYS A 106 -27.32 6.40 -7.76
N LYS A 107 -28.25 7.32 -8.00
CA LYS A 107 -29.69 7.12 -7.76
C LYS A 107 -30.42 7.05 -9.08
N GLY A 108 -31.30 6.07 -9.25
CA GLY A 108 -32.06 5.92 -10.48
C GLY A 108 -32.99 4.71 -10.47
N ILE A 109 -33.37 4.30 -11.67
CA ILE A 109 -34.07 3.05 -11.92
C ILE A 109 -33.16 2.21 -12.82
N ASP A 110 -32.85 1.00 -12.39
CA ASP A 110 -32.15 0.04 -13.21
C ASP A 110 -33.00 -0.24 -14.47
N ARG A 111 -32.44 0.00 -15.65
CA ARG A 111 -33.19 -0.10 -16.90
C ARG A 111 -33.57 -1.52 -17.28
N ILE A 112 -32.89 -2.53 -16.72
CA ILE A 112 -33.08 -3.95 -17.01
C ILE A 112 -34.05 -4.56 -15.99
N THR A 113 -33.83 -4.31 -14.70
CA THR A 113 -34.65 -4.90 -13.63
C THR A 113 -35.86 -4.03 -13.25
N HIS A 114 -35.91 -2.77 -13.73
CA HIS A 114 -36.90 -1.76 -13.37
C HIS A 114 -37.00 -1.47 -11.87
N GLN A 115 -35.98 -1.87 -11.10
CA GLN A 115 -35.91 -1.62 -9.67
C GLN A 115 -35.27 -0.27 -9.40
N SER A 116 -35.64 0.36 -8.29
CA SER A 116 -34.94 1.54 -7.82
C SER A 116 -33.51 1.17 -7.48
N LEU A 117 -32.57 1.86 -8.11
CA LEU A 117 -31.15 1.69 -7.95
C LEU A 117 -30.63 2.80 -7.03
N THR A 118 -30.09 2.42 -5.88
CA THR A 118 -29.27 3.29 -5.03
C THR A 118 -27.95 2.58 -4.82
N GLU A 119 -26.93 3.02 -5.54
CA GLU A 119 -25.56 2.49 -5.46
C GLU A 119 -24.64 3.60 -4.98
N ASP A 120 -23.85 3.34 -3.94
CA ASP A 120 -22.75 4.21 -3.55
C ASP A 120 -21.43 3.61 -4.08
N LEU A 121 -20.73 4.37 -4.92
CA LEU A 121 -19.46 3.99 -5.53
C LEU A 121 -18.32 4.76 -4.86
N TYR A 122 -17.31 4.04 -4.36
CA TYR A 122 -16.14 4.66 -3.74
C TYR A 122 -14.91 4.47 -4.63
N PHE A 123 -14.29 5.58 -5.05
CA PHE A 123 -13.11 5.57 -5.90
C PHE A 123 -11.87 5.92 -5.09
N LEU A 124 -10.82 5.12 -5.23
CA LEU A 124 -9.49 5.46 -4.70
C LEU A 124 -8.87 6.52 -5.62
N GLU A 125 -8.80 7.76 -5.15
CA GLU A 125 -8.14 8.85 -5.84
C GLU A 125 -6.66 8.88 -5.45
N MET A 126 -5.82 8.69 -6.46
CA MET A 126 -4.37 8.73 -6.33
C MET A 126 -3.83 10.03 -6.92
N ARG A 127 -3.18 10.86 -6.11
CA ARG A 127 -2.58 12.14 -6.55
C ARG A 127 -1.23 11.92 -7.23
N PHE A 128 -1.21 11.30 -8.41
CA PHE A 128 0.03 11.18 -9.20
C PHE A 128 0.27 12.42 -10.05
N LYS A 129 1.51 12.93 -10.02
CA LYS A 129 1.97 13.97 -10.94
C LYS A 129 2.27 13.42 -12.34
N ASN A 130 2.57 12.13 -12.49
CA ASN A 130 2.99 11.51 -13.75
C ASN A 130 2.12 10.30 -14.15
N ASN A 131 1.91 10.09 -15.46
CA ASN A 131 1.13 8.98 -16.01
C ASN A 131 1.83 7.61 -15.89
N LYS A 132 3.15 7.56 -15.72
CA LYS A 132 3.90 6.31 -15.52
C LYS A 132 3.53 5.61 -14.19
N ASP A 133 3.31 6.37 -13.13
CA ASP A 133 2.99 5.83 -11.80
C ASP A 133 1.61 5.14 -11.77
N LYS A 134 0.66 5.66 -12.56
CA LYS A 134 -0.69 5.07 -12.73
C LYS A 134 -0.66 3.70 -13.40
N LEU A 135 0.30 3.47 -14.29
CA LEU A 135 0.46 2.20 -15.01
C LEU A 135 1.07 1.13 -14.10
N LEU A 136 2.08 1.51 -13.31
CA LEU A 136 2.78 0.62 -12.39
C LEU A 136 1.81 -0.08 -11.43
N ILE A 137 0.90 0.68 -10.81
CA ILE A 137 -0.04 0.14 -9.82
C ILE A 137 -1.03 -0.84 -10.44
N TYR A 138 -1.55 -0.53 -11.62
CA TYR A 138 -2.41 -1.47 -12.32
C TYR A 138 -1.65 -2.73 -12.76
N GLU A 139 -0.40 -2.61 -13.22
CA GLU A 139 0.45 -3.76 -13.54
C GLU A 139 0.71 -4.60 -12.28
N MET A 140 0.95 -3.97 -11.12
CA MET A 140 1.07 -4.68 -9.83
C MET A 140 -0.21 -5.44 -9.47
N PHE A 141 -1.39 -4.83 -9.67
CA PHE A 141 -2.68 -5.47 -9.43
C PHE A 141 -3.01 -6.60 -10.41
N GLN A 142 -2.76 -6.37 -11.70
CA GLN A 142 -3.16 -7.27 -12.78
C GLN A 142 -2.22 -8.48 -12.91
N GLU A 143 -0.92 -8.28 -12.76
CA GLU A 143 0.05 -9.34 -12.98
C GLU A 143 0.20 -10.28 -11.76
N LYS A 144 -0.44 -9.95 -10.62
CA LYS A 144 -0.17 -10.56 -9.29
C LYS A 144 1.32 -10.62 -8.96
N ARG A 145 2.12 -9.80 -9.66
CA ARG A 145 3.53 -9.66 -9.42
C ARG A 145 3.64 -8.78 -8.19
N ASP A 146 4.25 -9.35 -7.17
CA ASP A 146 4.84 -8.62 -6.06
C ASP A 146 3.87 -8.22 -4.94
N ILE A 147 2.57 -8.02 -5.19
CA ILE A 147 1.57 -7.76 -4.12
C ILE A 147 0.63 -8.96 -3.96
N GLN A 148 0.78 -9.68 -2.85
CA GLN A 148 -0.03 -10.85 -2.49
C GLN A 148 -1.37 -10.46 -1.87
N LEU A 149 -2.24 -9.79 -2.63
CA LEU A 149 -3.54 -9.28 -2.14
C LEU A 149 -4.46 -10.36 -1.58
N ASN A 150 -4.32 -11.59 -2.08
CA ASN A 150 -5.01 -12.76 -1.57
C ASN A 150 -4.63 -13.09 -0.12
N ASN A 151 -3.49 -12.61 0.38
CA ASN A 151 -3.09 -12.69 1.78
C ASN A 151 -3.38 -11.35 2.50
N LEU A 152 -2.99 -10.22 1.88
CA LEU A 152 -3.09 -8.90 2.51
C LEU A 152 -4.54 -8.54 2.89
N ILE A 153 -5.49 -8.70 1.96
CA ILE A 153 -6.89 -8.31 2.19
C ILE A 153 -7.51 -9.08 3.37
N PRO A 154 -7.51 -10.44 3.40
CA PRO A 154 -8.10 -11.15 4.52
C PRO A 154 -7.39 -10.86 5.84
N ASN A 155 -6.05 -10.76 5.85
CA ASN A 155 -5.32 -10.45 7.09
C ASN A 155 -5.56 -9.02 7.56
N TRP A 156 -5.77 -8.07 6.64
CA TRP A 156 -6.11 -6.67 6.97
C TRP A 156 -7.44 -6.57 7.73
N PHE A 157 -8.45 -7.34 7.33
CA PHE A 157 -9.76 -7.33 7.98
C PHE A 157 -9.82 -8.19 9.25
N ASN A 158 -8.79 -9.00 9.52
CA ASN A 158 -8.69 -9.88 10.69
C ASN A 158 -7.51 -9.53 11.61
N LYS A 159 -6.91 -8.34 11.45
CA LYS A 159 -5.79 -7.89 12.29
C LYS A 159 -6.18 -7.65 13.74
N GLY A 160 -5.24 -7.92 14.65
CA GLY A 160 -5.40 -7.66 16.08
C GLY A 160 -5.23 -6.18 16.45
N GLU A 161 -5.64 -5.82 17.67
CA GLU A 161 -5.65 -4.43 18.14
C GLU A 161 -4.26 -3.78 18.18
N ASN A 162 -3.25 -4.47 18.70
CA ASN A 162 -1.88 -3.93 18.75
C ASN A 162 -1.32 -3.66 17.34
N PHE A 163 -1.70 -4.50 16.36
CA PHE A 163 -1.29 -4.30 14.97
C PHE A 163 -2.05 -3.15 14.29
N GLU A 164 -3.32 -2.94 14.63
CA GLU A 164 -4.08 -1.76 14.21
C GLU A 164 -3.42 -0.47 14.71
N LEU A 165 -2.92 -0.43 15.95
CA LEU A 165 -2.20 0.74 16.49
C LEU A 165 -0.94 1.05 15.69
N LEU A 166 -0.08 0.05 15.44
CA LEU A 166 1.11 0.22 14.59
C LEU A 166 0.77 0.81 13.23
N ILE A 167 -0.28 0.30 12.58
CA ILE A 167 -0.74 0.77 11.28
C ILE A 167 -1.23 2.21 11.36
N GLN A 168 -1.96 2.58 12.40
CA GLN A 168 -2.47 3.95 12.57
C GLN A 168 -1.33 4.95 12.68
N ASP A 169 -0.34 4.68 13.52
CA ASP A 169 0.81 5.57 13.70
C ASP A 169 1.69 5.63 12.45
N TYR A 170 1.89 4.48 11.77
CA TYR A 170 2.53 4.48 10.45
C TYR A 170 1.78 5.36 9.44
N LEU A 171 0.46 5.27 9.38
CA LEU A 171 -0.35 6.07 8.46
C LEU A 171 -0.24 7.57 8.71
N LEU A 172 -0.04 8.02 9.96
CA LEU A 172 0.22 9.44 10.27
C LEU A 172 1.47 9.93 9.54
N THR A 173 2.52 9.10 9.54
CA THR A 173 3.84 9.46 9.00
C THR A 173 3.88 9.64 7.47
N ILE A 174 2.90 9.06 6.76
CA ILE A 174 2.75 9.20 5.30
C ILE A 174 1.61 10.13 4.90
N SER A 175 0.63 10.37 5.79
CA SER A 175 -0.59 11.11 5.44
C SER A 175 -0.52 12.60 5.72
N TYR A 176 0.32 13.00 6.67
CA TYR A 176 0.47 14.39 7.11
C TYR A 176 1.86 14.93 6.75
N ASN A 177 1.93 16.24 6.53
CA ASN A 177 3.21 16.94 6.36
C ASN A 177 3.84 17.18 7.75
N GLU A 178 4.25 16.09 8.39
CA GLU A 178 4.84 16.10 9.73
C GLU A 178 6.34 16.43 9.68
N THR A 179 6.85 16.98 10.78
CA THR A 179 8.30 17.13 10.96
C THR A 179 8.95 15.75 11.04
N VAL A 180 10.23 15.65 10.67
CA VAL A 180 11.02 14.42 10.80
C VAL A 180 11.00 13.88 12.24
N GLN A 181 11.01 14.77 13.23
CA GLN A 181 10.91 14.42 14.66
C GLN A 181 9.57 13.77 15.00
N ASN A 182 8.45 14.30 14.50
CA ASN A 182 7.13 13.71 14.73
C ASN A 182 6.98 12.36 14.01
N LYS A 183 7.55 12.22 12.81
CA LYS A 183 7.62 10.91 12.14
C LYS A 183 8.36 9.88 13.00
N LEU A 184 9.51 10.26 13.58
CA LEU A 184 10.26 9.38 14.47
C LEU A 184 9.44 8.96 15.70
N ILE A 185 8.76 9.93 16.34
CA ILE A 185 7.86 9.65 17.47
C ILE A 185 6.78 8.65 17.05
N ASN A 186 6.01 8.96 16.00
CA ASN A 186 4.91 8.12 15.55
C ASN A 186 5.38 6.70 15.17
N LEU A 187 6.48 6.56 14.44
CA LEU A 187 7.03 5.23 14.09
C LEU A 187 7.40 4.42 15.33
N THR A 188 8.10 5.04 16.28
CA THR A 188 8.54 4.34 17.50
C THR A 188 7.38 4.02 18.44
N GLU A 189 6.40 4.92 18.59
CA GLU A 189 5.18 4.67 19.38
C GLU A 189 4.36 3.51 18.79
N GLY A 190 4.23 3.46 17.47
CA GLY A 190 3.56 2.35 16.79
C GLY A 190 4.24 1.00 17.04
N ILE A 191 5.58 0.96 16.98
CA ILE A 191 6.38 -0.24 17.26
C ILE A 191 6.26 -0.63 18.75
N GLU A 192 6.29 0.35 19.66
CA GLU A 192 6.07 0.11 21.09
C GLU A 192 4.69 -0.46 21.39
N ALA A 193 3.65 0.03 20.70
CA ALA A 193 2.28 -0.43 20.81
C ALA A 193 2.11 -1.85 20.27
N TYR A 194 2.76 -2.19 19.15
CA TYR A 194 2.74 -3.55 18.60
C TYR A 194 3.26 -4.59 19.60
N TYR A 195 4.39 -4.30 20.23
CA TYR A 195 5.04 -5.15 21.23
C TYR A 195 4.66 -4.80 22.67
N ARG A 196 3.49 -4.20 22.91
CA ARG A 196 3.08 -3.76 24.27
C ARG A 196 2.99 -4.90 25.28
N ASP A 197 2.66 -6.10 24.82
CA ASP A 197 2.55 -7.29 25.67
C ASP A 197 3.90 -7.89 26.05
N LYS A 198 5.00 -7.39 25.48
CA LYS A 198 6.36 -7.76 25.83
C LYS A 198 6.96 -6.74 26.80
N ASP A 199 7.56 -7.24 27.88
CA ASP A 199 8.29 -6.42 28.86
C ASP A 199 9.70 -6.10 28.33
N GLU A 200 9.72 -5.28 27.28
CA GLU A 200 10.90 -4.92 26.50
C GLU A 200 10.99 -3.40 26.34
N ASN A 201 12.20 -2.87 26.32
CA ASN A 201 12.43 -1.47 25.99
C ASN A 201 12.39 -1.24 24.46
N LEU A 202 12.33 0.02 24.03
CA LEU A 202 12.23 0.37 22.61
C LEU A 202 13.37 -0.24 21.75
N HIS A 203 14.60 -0.33 22.26
CA HIS A 203 15.72 -0.95 21.54
C HIS A 203 15.42 -2.40 21.18
N GLN A 204 15.01 -3.18 22.19
CA GLN A 204 14.71 -4.60 22.05
C GLN A 204 13.53 -4.82 21.09
N LYS A 205 12.53 -3.94 21.12
CA LYS A 205 11.38 -3.99 20.21
C LYS A 205 11.76 -3.70 18.76
N LEU A 206 12.66 -2.75 18.54
CA LEU A 206 13.21 -2.45 17.22
C LEU A 206 14.08 -3.61 16.71
N GLU A 207 14.88 -4.20 17.58
CA GLU A 207 15.69 -5.38 17.30
C GLU A 207 14.80 -6.59 16.92
N ASP A 208 13.74 -6.85 17.67
CA ASP A 208 12.76 -7.89 17.37
C ASP A 208 12.08 -7.69 16.01
N MET A 209 11.68 -6.45 15.70
CA MET A 209 11.13 -6.10 14.39
C MET A 209 12.15 -6.38 13.28
N LEU A 210 13.39 -5.93 13.44
CA LEU A 210 14.46 -6.12 12.47
C LEU A 210 14.79 -7.62 12.25
N ASN A 211 14.92 -8.38 13.33
CA ASN A 211 15.22 -9.81 13.31
C ASN A 211 14.09 -10.65 12.73
N SER A 212 12.85 -10.15 12.74
CA SER A 212 11.72 -10.81 12.07
C SER A 212 11.80 -10.74 10.55
N LEU A 213 12.57 -9.81 9.99
CA LEU A 213 12.68 -9.58 8.55
C LEU A 213 13.74 -10.49 7.93
N PRO A 214 13.63 -10.81 6.63
CA PRO A 214 14.62 -11.63 5.93
C PRO A 214 16.03 -11.04 6.01
N GLU A 215 17.03 -11.90 6.18
CA GLU A 215 18.45 -11.56 6.30
C GLU A 215 18.93 -10.59 5.20
N TYR A 216 18.48 -10.77 3.96
CA TYR A 216 18.88 -9.88 2.87
C TYR A 216 18.38 -8.43 3.01
N ILE A 217 17.31 -8.19 3.76
CA ILE A 217 16.84 -6.84 4.11
C ILE A 217 17.79 -6.26 5.15
N GLN A 218 18.14 -7.03 6.17
CA GLN A 218 19.11 -6.66 7.21
C GLN A 218 20.47 -6.31 6.57
N ASP A 219 21.02 -7.17 5.70
CA ASP A 219 22.24 -6.93 4.90
C ASP A 219 22.18 -5.63 4.09
N THR A 220 20.98 -5.26 3.62
CA THR A 220 20.79 -4.07 2.80
C THR A 220 20.74 -2.83 3.69
N LEU A 221 20.08 -2.91 4.85
CA LEU A 221 20.06 -1.83 5.83
C LEU A 221 21.47 -1.55 6.34
N GLU A 222 22.21 -2.59 6.73
CA GLU A 222 23.56 -2.46 7.30
C GLU A 222 24.52 -1.72 6.34
N LYS A 223 24.36 -1.93 5.03
CA LYS A 223 25.15 -1.20 4.01
C LYS A 223 24.82 0.29 3.91
N ASN A 224 23.63 0.71 4.34
CA ASN A 224 23.17 2.10 4.24
C ASN A 224 23.35 2.85 5.55
N VAL A 225 23.11 2.21 6.69
CA VAL A 225 23.16 2.84 8.02
C VAL A 225 24.38 2.44 8.85
N GLY A 226 25.18 1.48 8.39
CA GLY A 226 26.30 0.93 9.15
C GLY A 226 25.84 -0.15 10.14
N ASP A 227 26.54 -0.26 11.26
CA ASP A 227 26.24 -1.24 12.32
C ASP A 227 24.80 -1.07 12.84
N LEU A 228 24.00 -2.14 12.75
CA LEU A 228 22.57 -2.08 13.03
C LEU A 228 22.28 -1.81 14.51
N ASP A 229 23.05 -2.37 15.44
CA ASP A 229 22.84 -2.15 16.88
C ASP A 229 23.15 -0.70 17.29
N THR A 230 24.20 -0.13 16.71
CA THR A 230 24.54 1.29 16.86
C THR A 230 23.41 2.17 16.32
N TRP A 231 22.93 1.89 15.10
CA TRP A 231 21.84 2.64 14.49
C TRP A 231 20.55 2.57 15.32
N LEU A 232 20.18 1.39 15.84
CA LEU A 232 19.02 1.24 16.73
C LEU A 232 19.17 2.04 18.04
N SER A 233 20.39 2.08 18.60
CA SER A 233 20.71 2.88 19.79
C SER A 233 20.53 4.37 19.52
N GLU A 234 21.00 4.86 18.36
CA GLU A 234 20.87 6.25 17.93
C GLU A 234 19.40 6.67 17.74
N ILE A 235 18.61 5.82 17.09
CA ILE A 235 17.16 6.01 16.90
C ILE A 235 16.46 6.15 18.27
N LYS A 236 16.73 5.21 19.19
CA LYS A 236 16.14 5.19 20.53
C LYS A 236 16.54 6.42 21.35
N ASP A 237 17.84 6.74 21.40
CA ASP A 237 18.39 7.86 22.15
C ASP A 237 17.86 9.21 21.60
N THR A 238 17.78 9.34 20.27
CA THR A 238 17.24 10.53 19.61
C THR A 238 15.75 10.70 19.89
N ARG A 239 14.95 9.63 19.83
CA ARG A 239 13.52 9.66 20.23
C ARG A 239 13.36 10.13 21.67
N VAL A 240 14.14 9.58 22.60
CA VAL A 240 14.08 9.95 24.02
C VAL A 240 14.44 11.42 24.21
N TYR A 241 15.47 11.91 23.52
CA TYR A 241 15.86 13.31 23.55
C TYR A 241 14.75 14.24 23.02
N ILE A 242 14.12 13.90 21.89
CA ILE A 242 13.01 14.70 21.33
C ILE A 242 11.82 14.74 22.31
N ALA A 243 11.47 13.61 22.93
CA ALA A 243 10.31 13.51 23.81
C ALA A 243 10.50 14.19 25.17
N HIS A 244 11.71 14.15 25.73
CA HIS A 244 11.96 14.54 27.12
C HIS A 244 12.99 15.67 27.29
N GLY A 245 13.71 16.04 26.23
CA GLY A 245 14.78 17.04 26.27
C GLY A 245 16.08 16.56 26.93
N ASP A 246 16.12 15.33 27.42
CA ASP A 246 17.27 14.75 28.10
C ASP A 246 18.29 14.21 27.09
N ARG A 247 19.38 14.94 26.88
CA ARG A 247 20.43 14.56 25.92
C ARG A 247 21.06 13.22 26.32
N LYS A 248 21.03 12.27 25.40
CA LYS A 248 21.65 10.94 25.51
C LYS A 248 23.01 10.91 24.80
N GLU A 249 23.67 9.76 24.88
CA GLU A 249 25.03 9.58 24.35
C GLU A 249 25.03 9.61 22.80
N HIS A 250 24.04 8.98 22.16
CA HIS A 250 24.01 8.78 20.70
C HIS A 250 22.90 9.60 20.02
N VAL A 251 22.79 10.90 20.33
CA VAL A 251 21.77 11.76 19.70
C VAL A 251 22.23 12.23 18.31
N ILE A 252 21.37 12.02 17.31
CA ILE A 252 21.58 12.53 15.95
C ILE A 252 21.24 14.02 15.92
N ASP A 253 22.26 14.87 15.86
CA ASP A 253 22.11 16.34 15.83
C ASP A 253 21.97 16.90 14.40
N ASP A 254 22.45 16.18 13.39
CA ASP A 254 22.36 16.60 11.99
C ASP A 254 20.98 16.29 11.41
N PHE A 255 20.34 17.30 10.81
CA PHE A 255 18.99 17.18 10.28
C PHE A 255 18.93 16.23 9.07
N MET A 256 19.95 16.24 8.20
CA MET A 256 19.96 15.41 7.00
C MET A 256 20.15 13.93 7.36
N GLU A 257 21.04 13.66 8.31
CA GLU A 257 21.23 12.34 8.90
C GLU A 257 19.95 11.85 9.57
N LEU A 258 19.33 12.66 10.43
CA LEU A 258 18.07 12.31 11.08
C LEU A 258 16.97 12.02 10.05
N SER A 259 16.87 12.82 8.99
CA SER A 259 15.88 12.60 7.93
C SER A 259 16.10 11.26 7.22
N ARG A 260 17.35 10.97 6.84
CA ARG A 260 17.71 9.70 6.18
C ARG A 260 17.36 8.50 7.05
N ASP A 261 17.68 8.57 8.33
CA ASP A 261 17.51 7.45 9.26
C ASP A 261 16.04 7.24 9.61
N VAL A 262 15.26 8.31 9.76
CA VAL A 262 13.81 8.23 9.96
C VAL A 262 13.09 7.70 8.72
N ASP A 263 13.47 8.14 7.52
CA ASP A 263 12.90 7.60 6.28
C ASP A 263 13.27 6.10 6.12
N THR A 264 14.47 5.70 6.54
CA THR A 264 14.88 4.29 6.61
C THR A 264 14.01 3.49 7.58
N LEU A 265 13.74 4.03 8.78
CA LEU A 265 12.84 3.40 9.75
C LEU A 265 11.39 3.31 9.24
N GLN A 266 10.90 4.35 8.56
CA GLN A 266 9.56 4.35 7.93
C GLN A 266 9.45 3.20 6.93
N TYR A 267 10.45 3.04 6.08
CA TYR A 267 10.51 1.95 5.12
C TYR A 267 10.52 0.59 5.82
N LEU A 268 11.36 0.43 6.84
CA LEU A 268 11.48 -0.81 7.59
C LEU A 268 10.14 -1.22 8.21
N THR A 269 9.46 -0.24 8.81
CA THR A 269 8.14 -0.41 9.41
C THR A 269 7.10 -0.82 8.38
N GLN A 270 7.13 -0.23 7.18
CA GLN A 270 6.25 -0.64 6.08
C GLN A 270 6.45 -2.12 5.72
N TYR A 271 7.71 -2.55 5.58
CA TYR A 271 8.06 -3.93 5.24
C TYR A 271 7.57 -4.91 6.30
N PHE A 272 7.79 -4.56 7.56
CA PHE A 272 7.29 -5.31 8.69
C PHE A 272 5.77 -5.45 8.64
N ILE A 273 5.03 -4.35 8.46
CA ILE A 273 3.56 -4.39 8.33
C ILE A 273 3.12 -5.30 7.18
N LEU A 274 3.75 -5.19 6.01
CA LEU A 274 3.38 -6.02 4.86
C LEU A 274 3.65 -7.51 5.12
N GLN A 275 4.76 -7.83 5.78
CA GLN A 275 5.10 -9.20 6.18
C GLN A 275 4.11 -9.77 7.19
N GLU A 276 3.73 -9.00 8.22
CA GLU A 276 2.73 -9.39 9.21
C GLU A 276 1.34 -9.59 8.58
N LEU A 277 1.03 -8.87 7.49
CA LEU A 277 -0.15 -9.12 6.66
C LEU A 277 0.00 -10.34 5.73
N GLY A 278 1.08 -11.11 5.85
CA GLY A 278 1.31 -12.35 5.11
C GLY A 278 1.91 -12.16 3.73
N MET A 279 2.50 -10.99 3.42
CA MET A 279 3.28 -10.82 2.21
C MET A 279 4.64 -11.50 2.34
N LYS A 280 4.90 -12.48 1.48
CA LYS A 280 6.23 -13.09 1.36
C LYS A 280 7.14 -12.20 0.53
N ILE A 281 8.19 -11.72 1.16
CA ILE A 281 9.17 -10.86 0.50
C ILE A 281 10.25 -11.77 -0.12
N GLU A 282 9.98 -12.28 -1.31
CA GLU A 282 10.88 -13.18 -2.04
C GLU A 282 11.69 -12.39 -3.09
N GLY A 283 12.94 -12.03 -2.76
CA GLY A 283 13.96 -11.54 -3.70
C GLY A 283 14.36 -10.06 -3.60
N LYS A 284 15.69 -9.79 -3.71
CA LYS A 284 16.32 -8.45 -3.61
C LYS A 284 15.81 -7.41 -4.63
N GLU A 285 15.28 -7.84 -5.77
CA GLU A 285 14.84 -6.92 -6.84
C GLU A 285 13.55 -6.16 -6.51
N ARG A 286 12.72 -6.72 -5.61
CA ARG A 286 11.44 -6.13 -5.17
C ARG A 286 11.61 -5.05 -4.10
N VAL A 287 12.67 -5.19 -3.30
CA VAL A 287 13.10 -4.27 -2.24
C VAL A 287 13.81 -3.05 -2.82
N LYS A 288 14.51 -3.23 -3.95
CA LYS A 288 15.34 -2.21 -4.61
C LYS A 288 14.59 -1.02 -5.21
N ILE A 289 13.36 -1.17 -5.69
CA ILE A 289 12.67 -0.06 -6.38
C ILE A 289 12.38 1.10 -5.43
N ASN A 290 12.06 0.82 -4.16
CA ASN A 290 11.85 1.87 -3.16
C ASN A 290 13.16 2.31 -2.50
N LEU A 291 14.02 1.41 -2.01
CA LEU A 291 15.27 1.80 -1.33
C LEU A 291 16.17 2.67 -2.21
N ASN A 292 16.40 2.30 -3.47
CA ASN A 292 17.24 3.11 -4.35
C ASN A 292 16.58 4.46 -4.71
N SER A 293 15.26 4.59 -4.67
CA SER A 293 14.59 5.87 -4.94
C SER A 293 14.61 6.84 -3.76
N PHE A 294 14.65 6.32 -2.53
CA PHE A 294 14.75 7.11 -1.30
C PHE A 294 16.20 7.48 -0.98
N PHE A 295 17.18 6.62 -1.32
CA PHE A 295 18.60 6.92 -1.14
C PHE A 295 19.26 7.64 -2.34
N ASN A 296 18.61 7.70 -3.52
CA ASN A 296 19.06 8.53 -4.65
C ASN A 296 18.35 9.89 -4.71
N THR A 297 17.94 10.46 -3.58
CA THR A 297 17.64 11.89 -3.56
C THR A 297 18.97 12.63 -3.70
N GLU A 298 19.25 13.02 -4.95
CA GLU A 298 20.33 13.88 -5.48
C GLU A 298 21.46 13.17 -6.25
N GLU A 299 21.29 13.06 -7.58
CA GLU A 299 22.13 13.93 -8.42
C GLU A 299 21.26 15.14 -8.78
N ILE A 300 21.54 16.29 -8.16
CA ILE A 300 21.17 17.61 -8.69
C ILE A 300 22.03 17.88 -9.93
#